data_AF-A0A958E6V8-F1
#
_entry.id   AF-A0A958E6V8-F1
#
_cell.length_a   1.000
_cell.length_b   1.000
_cell.length_c   1.000
_cell.angle_alpha   90.00
_cell.angle_beta   90.00
_cell.angle_gamma   90.00
#
_symmetry.space_group_name_H-M   'P 1'
#
loop_
_entity.id
_entity.type
_entity.pdbx_description
1 polymer ?
#
loop_
_entity_poly.entity_id
_entity_poly.type
_entity_poly.pdbx_seq_one_letter_code
_entity_poly.pdbx_strand_id
1 'polypeptide(L)'
;MKELKARVVLNDLKKALNELRDDLPEQDWRIKWLGICTLARSVGYVLEKIDAKNFGIEDFVKNQWITIKKEDIFSQFIEKNRNLILKQYEFSMQREPVGIGGIITQAGDRLVTTQDFNVLKGTFFKDSLPKESMEEVCQWWDKKLNTVEEFIKNKN
;
A
#
# COMPACT_ATOMS: atom_id res chain seq x y z
N MET A 1 20.75 17.80 -6.69
CA MET A 1 20.78 16.32 -6.63
C MET A 1 19.55 15.81 -7.35
N LYS A 2 19.66 14.79 -8.19
CA LYS A 2 18.49 14.20 -8.88
C LYS A 2 17.62 13.51 -7.82
N GLU A 3 16.31 13.72 -7.85
CA GLU A 3 15.38 13.07 -6.93
C GLU A 3 15.29 11.55 -7.19
N LEU A 4 15.11 10.74 -6.15
CA LEU A 4 14.82 9.32 -6.28
C LEU A 4 13.46 9.13 -6.95
N LYS A 5 13.36 8.29 -7.98
CA LYS A 5 12.05 7.99 -8.58
C LYS A 5 11.14 7.26 -7.59
N ALA A 6 11.69 6.47 -6.68
CA ALA A 6 10.94 5.84 -5.61
C ALA A 6 10.25 6.87 -4.69
N ARG A 7 10.84 8.06 -4.50
CA ARG A 7 10.21 9.17 -3.77
C ARG A 7 9.00 9.72 -4.51
N VAL A 8 9.11 9.89 -5.82
CA VAL A 8 7.98 10.28 -6.69
C VAL A 8 6.84 9.27 -6.54
N VAL A 9 7.14 7.96 -6.63
CA VAL A 9 6.13 6.89 -6.44
C VAL A 9 5.48 6.95 -5.06
N LEU A 10 6.25 7.22 -3.99
CA LEU A 10 5.71 7.37 -2.64
C LEU A 10 4.79 8.60 -2.53
N ASN A 11 5.11 9.69 -3.21
CA ASN A 11 4.25 10.88 -3.23
C ASN A 11 2.95 10.61 -3.98
N ASP A 12 3.00 9.88 -5.11
CA ASP A 12 1.82 9.43 -5.83
C ASP A 12 0.96 8.48 -4.98
N LEU A 13 1.58 7.57 -4.23
CA LEU A 13 0.89 6.71 -3.26
C LEU A 13 0.13 7.52 -2.21
N LYS A 14 0.80 8.48 -1.57
CA LYS A 14 0.19 9.37 -0.57
C LYS A 14 -0.99 10.16 -1.17
N LYS A 15 -0.84 10.65 -2.39
CA LYS A 15 -1.92 11.34 -3.12
C LYS A 15 -3.10 10.41 -3.38
N ALA A 16 -2.86 9.23 -3.95
CA ALA A 16 -3.91 8.25 -4.24
C ALA A 16 -4.66 7.82 -2.97
N LEU A 17 -3.94 7.68 -1.86
CA LEU A 17 -4.51 7.36 -0.56
C LEU A 17 -5.38 8.49 0.00
N ASN A 18 -4.96 9.74 -0.15
CA ASN A 18 -5.76 10.91 0.24
C ASN A 18 -7.05 11.05 -0.59
N GLU A 19 -7.04 10.61 -1.84
CA GLU A 19 -8.18 10.62 -2.76
C GLU A 19 -9.08 9.38 -2.65
N LEU A 20 -8.73 8.42 -1.79
CA LEU A 20 -9.56 7.26 -1.48
C LEU A 20 -10.69 7.71 -0.54
N ARG A 21 -11.93 7.56 -0.99
CA ARG A 21 -13.13 7.84 -0.20
C ARG A 21 -13.86 6.54 0.10
N ASP A 22 -14.42 6.44 1.30
CA ASP A 22 -15.16 5.25 1.74
C ASP A 22 -16.55 5.15 1.08
N ASP A 23 -17.06 6.27 0.56
CA ASP A 23 -18.35 6.37 -0.11
C ASP A 23 -18.34 5.92 -1.58
N LEU A 24 -17.20 5.45 -2.10
CA LEU A 24 -17.10 5.00 -3.49
C LEU A 24 -17.94 3.73 -3.73
N PRO A 25 -18.50 3.58 -4.95
CA PRO A 25 -19.01 2.29 -5.41
C PRO A 25 -17.95 1.21 -5.25
N GLU A 26 -18.37 -0.02 -4.90
CA GLU A 26 -17.43 -1.09 -4.53
C GLU A 26 -16.39 -1.38 -5.62
N GLN A 27 -16.82 -1.40 -6.89
CA GLN A 27 -15.91 -1.59 -8.02
C GLN A 27 -14.86 -0.48 -8.12
N ASP A 28 -15.27 0.78 -7.99
CA ASP A 28 -14.36 1.92 -8.05
C ASP A 28 -13.39 1.91 -6.87
N TRP A 29 -13.88 1.56 -5.67
CA TRP A 29 -13.04 1.40 -4.49
C TRP A 29 -11.97 0.31 -4.71
N ARG A 30 -12.37 -0.87 -5.20
CA ARG A 30 -11.43 -1.98 -5.50
C ARG A 30 -10.37 -1.56 -6.53
N ILE A 31 -10.77 -0.87 -7.59
CA ILE A 31 -9.83 -0.37 -8.62
C ILE A 31 -8.83 0.62 -8.01
N LYS A 32 -9.31 1.59 -7.21
CA LYS A 32 -8.43 2.53 -6.53
C LYS A 32 -7.48 1.82 -5.55
N TRP A 33 -7.99 0.88 -4.76
CA TRP A 33 -7.18 0.11 -3.82
C TRP A 33 -6.11 -0.73 -4.50
N LEU A 34 -6.44 -1.37 -5.63
CA LEU A 34 -5.46 -2.06 -6.48
C LEU A 34 -4.32 -1.12 -6.90
N GLY A 35 -4.66 0.11 -7.32
CA GLY A 35 -3.68 1.15 -7.66
C GLY A 35 -2.78 1.51 -6.47
N ILE A 36 -3.38 1.72 -5.29
CA ILE A 36 -2.66 2.03 -4.04
C ILE A 36 -1.70 0.87 -3.67
N CYS A 37 -2.17 -0.39 -3.64
CA CYS A 37 -1.30 -1.53 -3.36
C CYS A 37 -0.16 -1.67 -4.40
N THR A 38 -0.45 -1.36 -5.66
CA THR A 38 0.55 -1.39 -6.73
C THR A 38 1.61 -0.32 -6.53
N LEU A 39 1.21 0.90 -6.18
CA LEU A 39 2.14 2.00 -5.87
C LEU A 39 3.00 1.66 -4.65
N ALA A 40 2.41 1.13 -3.58
CA ALA A 40 3.14 0.69 -2.38
C ALA A 40 4.21 -0.37 -2.69
N ARG A 41 3.92 -1.31 -3.59
CA ARG A 41 4.94 -2.29 -4.06
C ARG A 41 5.97 -1.65 -4.99
N SER A 42 5.55 -0.68 -5.79
CA SER A 42 6.38 -0.01 -6.80
C SER A 42 7.46 0.86 -6.16
N VAL A 43 7.23 1.47 -4.99
CA VAL A 43 8.28 2.22 -4.27
C VAL A 43 9.55 1.37 -4.11
N GLY A 44 9.42 0.18 -3.53
CA GLY A 44 10.54 -0.73 -3.35
C GLY A 44 11.11 -1.25 -4.67
N TYR A 45 10.26 -1.57 -5.66
CA TYR A 45 10.73 -2.05 -6.95
C TYR A 45 11.59 -1.02 -7.68
N VAL A 46 11.11 0.23 -7.74
CA VAL A 46 11.83 1.34 -8.38
C VAL A 46 13.12 1.65 -7.62
N LEU A 47 13.08 1.65 -6.28
CA LEU A 47 14.28 1.81 -5.47
C LEU A 47 15.34 0.75 -5.82
N GLU A 48 14.95 -0.52 -5.86
CA GLU A 48 15.86 -1.65 -6.10
C GLU A 48 16.39 -1.69 -7.54
N LYS A 49 15.52 -1.53 -8.53
CA LYS A 49 15.84 -1.84 -9.92
C LYS A 49 16.25 -0.62 -10.74
N ILE A 50 15.84 0.57 -10.32
CA ILE A 50 16.03 1.80 -11.09
C ILE A 50 16.95 2.76 -10.35
N ASP A 51 16.56 3.19 -9.15
CA ASP A 51 17.33 4.20 -8.42
C ASP A 51 18.68 3.65 -7.96
N ALA A 52 18.74 2.41 -7.46
CA ALA A 52 19.99 1.84 -7.00
C ALA A 52 21.09 1.88 -8.08
N LYS A 53 20.74 1.56 -9.33
CA LYS A 53 21.63 1.65 -10.48
C LYS A 53 21.98 3.10 -10.86
N ASN A 54 20.99 3.99 -10.87
CA ASN A 54 21.19 5.38 -11.28
C ASN A 54 22.13 6.16 -10.35
N PHE A 55 22.18 5.79 -9.06
CA PHE A 55 23.02 6.45 -8.06
C PHE A 55 24.26 5.61 -7.67
N GLY A 56 24.43 4.42 -8.24
CA GLY A 56 25.56 3.53 -7.94
C GLY A 56 25.56 3.05 -6.48
N ILE A 57 24.39 2.70 -5.94
CA ILE A 57 24.18 2.30 -4.54
C ILE A 57 23.58 0.88 -4.43
N GLU A 58 23.79 0.04 -5.43
CA GLU A 58 23.22 -1.30 -5.54
C GLU A 58 23.49 -2.17 -4.31
N ASP A 59 24.74 -2.21 -3.84
CA ASP A 59 25.10 -3.02 -2.67
C ASP A 59 24.43 -2.52 -1.39
N PHE A 60 24.34 -1.20 -1.22
CA PHE A 60 23.65 -0.59 -0.08
C PHE A 60 22.16 -0.97 -0.07
N VAL A 61 21.48 -0.76 -1.20
CA VAL A 61 20.06 -1.09 -1.35
C VAL A 61 19.82 -2.60 -1.20
N LYS A 62 20.68 -3.44 -1.77
CA LYS A 62 20.63 -4.90 -1.62
C LYS A 62 20.72 -5.33 -0.15
N ASN A 63 21.61 -4.70 0.63
CA ASN A 63 21.74 -4.98 2.06
C ASN A 63 20.50 -4.54 2.85
N GLN A 64 19.92 -3.37 2.54
CA GLN A 64 18.64 -2.94 3.14
C GLN A 64 17.51 -3.93 2.84
N TRP A 65 17.49 -4.52 1.64
CA TRP A 65 16.47 -5.50 1.27
C TRP A 65 16.50 -6.80 2.09
N ILE A 66 17.63 -7.15 2.69
CA ILE A 66 17.73 -8.33 3.56
C ILE A 66 16.89 -8.16 4.82
N THR A 67 16.85 -6.95 5.38
CA THR A 67 16.04 -6.63 6.57
C THR A 67 14.60 -6.36 6.18
N ILE A 68 14.36 -5.55 5.14
CA ILE A 68 13.02 -5.19 4.67
C ILE A 68 12.15 -6.43 4.41
N LYS A 69 12.68 -7.48 3.77
CA LYS A 69 11.90 -8.69 3.46
C LYS A 69 11.38 -9.43 4.70
N LYS A 70 11.97 -9.19 5.87
CA LYS A 70 11.57 -9.81 7.13
C LYS A 70 10.62 -8.94 7.94
N GLU A 71 10.46 -7.66 7.58
CA GLU A 71 9.54 -6.76 8.27
C GLU A 71 8.09 -7.10 7.87
N ASP A 72 7.19 -7.14 8.85
CA ASP A 72 5.81 -7.57 8.64
C ASP A 72 5.03 -6.63 7.71
N ILE A 73 5.30 -5.32 7.77
CA ILE A 73 4.74 -4.33 6.85
C ILE A 73 5.03 -4.71 5.39
N PHE A 74 6.23 -5.23 5.11
CA PHE A 74 6.54 -5.69 3.76
C PHE A 74 5.96 -7.08 3.49
N SER A 75 6.33 -8.08 4.30
CA SER A 75 6.06 -9.49 4.01
C SER A 75 4.59 -9.88 4.20
N GLN A 76 3.97 -9.44 5.29
CA GLN A 76 2.60 -9.81 5.68
C GLN A 76 1.56 -8.82 5.17
N PHE A 77 1.95 -7.62 4.75
CA PHE A 77 1.04 -6.63 4.19
C PHE A 77 1.28 -6.34 2.70
N ILE A 78 2.36 -5.65 2.32
CA ILE A 78 2.57 -5.22 0.92
C ILE A 78 2.67 -6.41 -0.04
N GLU A 79 3.52 -7.38 0.27
CA GLU A 79 3.75 -8.54 -0.58
C GLU A 79 2.53 -9.46 -0.62
N LYS A 80 1.90 -9.67 0.52
CA LYS A 80 0.67 -10.47 0.64
C LYS A 80 -0.48 -9.87 -0.17
N ASN A 81 -0.78 -8.58 0.01
CA ASN A 81 -1.81 -7.88 -0.76
C ASN A 81 -1.55 -7.96 -2.26
N ARG A 82 -0.31 -7.70 -2.69
CA ARG A 82 0.07 -7.81 -4.10
C ARG A 82 -0.19 -9.22 -4.62
N ASN A 83 0.21 -10.26 -3.87
CA ASN A 83 0.01 -11.64 -4.29
C ASN A 83 -1.48 -12.02 -4.39
N LEU A 84 -2.30 -11.59 -3.42
CA LEU A 84 -3.76 -11.80 -3.45
C LEU A 84 -4.38 -11.15 -4.69
N ILE A 85 -4.11 -9.86 -4.90
CA ILE A 85 -4.69 -9.08 -6.00
C ILE A 85 -4.22 -9.61 -7.35
N LEU A 86 -2.91 -9.83 -7.53
CA LEU A 86 -2.35 -10.20 -8.83
C LEU A 86 -2.61 -11.66 -9.22
N LYS A 87 -2.60 -12.58 -8.24
CA LYS A 87 -2.71 -14.02 -8.54
C LYS A 87 -4.13 -14.55 -8.42
N GLN A 88 -4.97 -13.93 -7.59
CA GLN A 88 -6.31 -14.43 -7.27
C GLN A 88 -7.39 -13.38 -7.51
N TYR A 89 -7.03 -12.14 -7.82
CA TYR A 89 -7.96 -11.01 -7.88
C TYR A 89 -8.80 -10.87 -6.61
N GLU A 90 -8.20 -11.23 -5.48
CA GLU A 90 -8.79 -11.16 -4.15
C GLU A 90 -8.28 -9.93 -3.41
N PHE A 91 -9.17 -9.36 -2.60
CA PHE A 91 -8.91 -8.18 -1.79
C PHE A 91 -8.96 -8.59 -0.33
N SER A 92 -7.93 -8.22 0.44
CA SER A 92 -7.88 -8.52 1.87
C SER A 92 -8.77 -7.57 2.69
N MET A 93 -9.88 -7.13 2.12
CA MET A 93 -10.77 -6.12 2.66
C MET A 93 -12.20 -6.63 2.60
N GLN A 94 -12.94 -6.39 3.67
CA GLN A 94 -14.37 -6.66 3.76
C GLN A 94 -15.09 -5.36 4.09
N ARG A 95 -16.24 -5.12 3.44
CA ARG A 95 -17.12 -3.99 3.77
C ARG A 95 -18.03 -4.38 4.94
N GLU A 96 -17.85 -3.72 6.08
CA GLU A 96 -18.64 -3.94 7.29
C GLU A 96 -19.75 -2.88 7.40
N PRO A 97 -20.98 -3.29 7.76
CA PRO A 97 -22.07 -2.35 7.94
C PRO A 97 -21.95 -1.65 9.29
N VAL A 98 -22.44 -0.41 9.38
CA VAL A 98 -22.74 0.21 10.68
C VAL A 98 -24.16 -0.19 11.08
N GLY A 99 -24.29 -1.26 11.88
CA GLY A 99 -25.57 -1.73 12.43
C GLY A 99 -25.86 -3.23 12.26
N ILE A 100 -26.90 -3.72 12.94
CA ILE A 100 -27.30 -5.14 12.96
C ILE A 100 -27.83 -5.55 11.59
N GLY A 101 -27.04 -6.31 10.84
CA GLY A 101 -27.45 -6.98 9.59
C GLY A 101 -27.66 -6.00 8.44
N GLY A 102 -26.69 -5.94 7.52
CA GLY A 102 -26.85 -5.18 6.27
C GLY A 102 -28.16 -5.54 5.57
N ILE A 103 -28.89 -4.54 5.10
CA ILE A 103 -30.16 -4.76 4.40
C ILE A 103 -29.82 -5.29 3.00
N ILE A 104 -30.50 -6.35 2.56
CA ILE A 104 -30.31 -6.97 1.25
C ILE A 104 -31.62 -6.82 0.47
N THR A 105 -31.54 -6.45 -0.80
CA THR A 105 -32.70 -6.43 -1.71
C THR A 105 -33.18 -7.86 -1.96
N GLN A 106 -34.41 -8.03 -2.46
CA GLN A 106 -34.91 -9.35 -2.87
C GLN A 106 -34.06 -9.98 -4.00
N ALA A 107 -33.30 -9.17 -4.75
CA ALA A 107 -32.37 -9.63 -5.77
C ALA A 107 -31.01 -10.09 -5.21
N GLY A 108 -30.77 -9.94 -3.90
CA GLY A 108 -29.50 -10.29 -3.26
C GLY A 108 -28.49 -9.15 -3.21
N ASP A 109 -28.84 -7.95 -3.68
CA ASP A 109 -27.95 -6.79 -3.64
C ASP A 109 -27.92 -6.19 -2.25
N ARG A 110 -26.72 -5.88 -1.74
CA ARG A 110 -26.58 -5.26 -0.43
C ARG A 110 -26.86 -3.75 -0.53
N LEU A 111 -27.80 -3.25 0.26
CA LEU A 111 -28.00 -1.82 0.46
C LEU A 111 -26.86 -1.29 1.32
N VAL A 112 -26.05 -0.43 0.70
CA VAL A 112 -24.92 0.24 1.33
C VAL A 112 -25.43 1.54 1.92
N THR A 113 -25.17 1.77 3.21
CA THR A 113 -25.42 3.07 3.83
C THR A 113 -24.17 3.95 3.71
N THR A 114 -24.33 5.28 3.84
CA THR A 114 -23.19 6.21 3.91
C THR A 114 -22.31 6.02 5.15
N GLN A 115 -22.64 5.07 6.03
CA GLN A 115 -21.92 4.77 7.25
C GLN A 115 -21.08 3.49 7.14
N ASP A 116 -21.24 2.69 6.09
CA ASP A 116 -20.48 1.44 5.91
C ASP A 116 -19.00 1.74 5.66
N PHE A 117 -18.11 1.00 6.33
CA PHE A 117 -16.66 1.17 6.22
C PHE A 117 -15.98 -0.11 5.78
N ASN A 118 -14.80 0.04 5.18
CA ASN A 118 -13.97 -1.06 4.77
C ASN A 118 -12.99 -1.41 5.89
N VAL A 119 -12.83 -2.71 6.18
CA VAL A 119 -11.83 -3.22 7.15
C VAL A 119 -10.93 -4.22 6.49
N LEU A 120 -9.68 -4.27 6.94
CA LEU A 120 -8.73 -5.28 6.49
C LEU A 120 -8.94 -6.60 7.22
N LYS A 121 -9.04 -7.70 6.47
CA LYS A 121 -9.11 -9.07 6.99
C LYS A 121 -7.91 -9.87 6.50
N GLY A 122 -7.32 -10.67 7.39
CA GLY A 122 -6.26 -11.61 7.01
C GLY A 122 -4.92 -10.97 6.62
N THR A 123 -4.65 -9.73 7.03
CA THR A 123 -3.32 -9.10 6.87
C THR A 123 -2.70 -8.76 8.23
N PHE A 124 -1.47 -8.23 8.23
CA PHE A 124 -0.81 -7.73 9.44
C PHE A 124 -1.67 -6.70 10.19
N PHE A 125 -2.33 -5.80 9.46
CA PHE A 125 -3.25 -4.80 10.02
C PHE A 125 -4.68 -5.31 10.14
N LYS A 126 -4.85 -6.53 10.67
CA LYS A 126 -6.17 -7.13 10.81
C LYS A 126 -7.07 -6.23 11.65
N ASP A 127 -8.31 -6.05 11.19
CA ASP A 127 -9.36 -5.27 11.84
C ASP A 127 -9.05 -3.75 11.92
N SER A 128 -8.03 -3.28 11.20
CA SER A 128 -7.74 -1.86 11.00
C SER A 128 -8.41 -1.30 9.75
N LEU A 129 -8.55 0.04 9.71
CA LEU A 129 -9.01 0.74 8.52
C LEU A 129 -7.93 0.71 7.42
N PRO A 130 -8.28 0.36 6.16
CA PRO A 130 -7.33 0.30 5.06
C PRO A 130 -6.50 1.58 4.89
N LYS A 131 -7.13 2.73 5.13
CA LYS A 131 -6.45 4.02 5.02
C LYS A 131 -5.35 4.20 6.04
N GLU A 132 -5.66 4.00 7.33
CA GLU A 132 -4.70 4.11 8.43
C GLU A 132 -3.53 3.14 8.25
N SER A 133 -3.82 1.90 7.89
CA SER A 133 -2.80 0.87 7.60
C SER A 133 -1.88 1.26 6.45
N MET A 134 -2.43 1.87 5.40
CA MET A 134 -1.62 2.34 4.27
C MET A 134 -0.86 3.63 4.61
N GLU A 135 -1.36 4.47 5.52
CA GLU A 135 -0.60 5.61 6.06
C GLU A 135 0.63 5.13 6.82
N GLU A 136 0.50 4.06 7.61
CA GLU A 136 1.65 3.42 8.27
C GLU A 136 2.66 2.87 7.26
N VAL A 137 2.20 2.24 6.17
CA VAL A 137 3.05 1.84 5.05
C VAL A 137 3.77 3.03 4.42
N CYS A 138 3.08 4.16 4.22
CA CYS A 138 3.68 5.37 3.68
C CYS A 138 4.77 5.90 4.60
N GLN A 139 4.52 5.98 5.91
CA GLN A 139 5.50 6.40 6.91
C GLN A 139 6.71 5.45 6.96
N TRP A 140 6.46 4.15 6.86
CA TRP A 140 7.50 3.14 6.83
C TRP A 140 8.40 3.29 5.60
N TRP A 141 7.81 3.44 4.40
CA TRP A 141 8.58 3.71 3.18
C TRP A 141 9.34 5.03 3.26
N ASP A 142 8.74 6.07 3.82
CA ASP A 142 9.36 7.38 3.99
C ASP A 142 10.67 7.26 4.78
N LYS A 143 10.64 6.56 5.91
CA LYS A 143 11.84 6.28 6.73
C LYS A 143 12.94 5.58 5.94
N LYS A 144 12.60 4.52 5.19
CA LYS A 144 13.59 3.76 4.40
C LYS A 144 14.21 4.63 3.28
N LEU A 145 13.39 5.43 2.59
CA LEU A 145 13.88 6.33 1.55
C LEU A 145 14.75 7.45 2.14
N ASN A 146 14.43 7.99 3.31
CA ASN A 146 15.26 8.99 3.99
C ASN A 146 16.67 8.41 4.27
N THR A 147 16.76 7.17 4.77
CA THR A 147 18.05 6.50 4.99
C THR A 147 18.86 6.35 3.69
N VAL A 148 18.20 6.06 2.57
CA VAL A 148 18.86 5.98 1.25
C VAL A 148 19.36 7.35 0.80
N GLU A 149 18.53 8.39 0.94
CA GLU A 149 18.89 9.76 0.56
C GLU A 149 20.05 10.31 1.39
N GLU A 150 20.08 10.01 2.69
CA GLU A 150 21.21 10.32 3.57
C GLU A 150 22.49 9.62 3.14
N PHE A 151 22.40 8.33 2.79
CA PHE A 151 23.56 7.59 2.27
C PHE A 151 24.09 8.19 0.97
N ILE A 152 23.21 8.57 0.03
CA ILE A 152 23.59 9.24 -1.21
C ILE A 152 24.25 10.61 -0.92
N LYS A 153 23.70 11.39 0.02
CA LYS A 153 24.27 12.68 0.42
C LYS A 153 25.68 12.55 1.00
N ASN A 154 25.92 11.53 1.82
CA ASN A 154 27.23 11.31 2.46
C ASN A 154 28.29 10.71 1.52
N LYS A 155 27.87 10.19 0.36
CA LYS A 155 28.76 9.64 -0.68
C LYS A 155 29.28 10.71 -1.65
N ASN A 156 28.55 11.81 -1.82
CA ASN A 156 28.90 12.93 -2.71
C ASN A 156 29.60 14.04 -1.93
#